data_AF-A0A523VAN4-F1
#
_entry.id   AF-A0A523VAN4-F1
#
_cell.length_a   1.000
_cell.length_b   1.000
_cell.length_c   1.000
_cell.angle_alpha   90.00
_cell.angle_beta   90.00
_cell.angle_gamma   90.00
#
_symmetry.space_group_name_H-M   'P 1'
#
loop_
_entity.id
_entity.type
_entity.pdbx_description
1 polymer ?
#
loop_
_entity_poly.entity_id
_entity_poly.type
_entity_poly.pdbx_seq_one_letter_code
_entity_poly.pdbx_strand_id
1 'polypeptide(L)'
;LTPGGGFAGGAILAGSFILLVLAFGSDLLKLKKREEGSSVIESLAIFAFLILGVMALFIGTHVFFNNFLPAGTVGNLISAGVIPLYNIFVGIEVGAALFTIFLALAIYKEEVIE
;
A
#
# COMPACT_ATOMS: atom_id res chain seq x y z
N LEU A 1 -13.71 13.17 2.31
CA LEU A 1 -14.19 14.11 3.36
C LEU A 1 -13.15 15.18 3.61
N THR A 2 -11.90 14.79 3.82
CA THR A 2 -10.72 15.66 3.73
C THR A 2 -10.03 15.48 2.37
N PRO A 3 -9.19 16.42 1.92
CA PRO A 3 -8.23 16.16 0.85
C PRO A 3 -7.25 15.06 1.29
N GLY A 4 -6.83 14.20 0.35
CA GLY A 4 -5.96 13.05 0.60
C GLY A 4 -6.39 11.80 -0.15
N GLY A 5 -5.92 10.63 0.30
CA GLY A 5 -6.25 9.32 -0.28
C GLY A 5 -5.19 8.28 0.03
N GLY A 6 -5.32 7.10 -0.58
CA GLY A 6 -4.38 5.98 -0.41
C GLY A 6 -2.93 6.38 -0.71
N PHE A 7 -2.68 7.05 -1.84
CA PHE A 7 -1.32 7.42 -2.25
C PHE A 7 -0.61 8.32 -1.23
N ALA A 8 -1.24 9.45 -0.85
CA ALA A 8 -0.64 10.39 0.10
C ALA A 8 -0.44 9.74 1.49
N GLY A 9 -1.40 8.93 1.94
CA GLY A 9 -1.28 8.17 3.19
C GLY A 9 -0.14 7.14 3.15
N GLY A 10 -0.03 6.40 2.05
CA GLY A 10 1.04 5.43 1.82
C GLY A 10 2.42 6.07 1.81
N ALA A 11 2.58 7.23 1.17
CA ALA A 11 3.85 7.97 1.18
C ALA A 11 4.28 8.40 2.59
N ILE A 12 3.33 8.86 3.42
CA ILE A 12 3.62 9.20 4.83
C ILE A 12 4.00 7.95 5.63
N LEU A 13 3.28 6.83 5.43
CA LEU A 13 3.61 5.55 6.08
C LEU A 13 5.01 5.07 5.71
N ALA A 14 5.36 5.07 4.42
CA ALA A 14 6.71 4.74 3.95
C ALA A 14 7.75 5.63 4.63
N GLY A 15 7.53 6.96 4.65
CA GLY A 15 8.41 7.91 5.32
C GLY A 15 8.64 7.58 6.80
N SER A 16 7.59 7.16 7.52
CA SER A 16 7.73 6.77 8.93
C SER A 16 8.63 5.54 9.13
N PHE A 17 8.52 4.52 8.27
CA PHE A 17 9.39 3.34 8.32
C PHE A 17 10.83 3.66 7.89
N ILE A 18 11.00 4.51 6.89
CA ILE A 18 12.31 5.00 6.45
C ILE A 18 13.01 5.71 7.60
N LEU A 19 12.33 6.61 8.31
CA LEU A 19 12.89 7.31 9.47
C LEU A 19 13.32 6.35 10.58
N LEU A 20 12.56 5.27 10.82
CA LEU A 20 12.96 4.24 11.79
C LEU A 20 14.26 3.53 11.37
N VAL A 21 14.41 3.18 10.09
CA VAL A 21 15.64 2.56 9.59
C VAL A 21 16.82 3.52 9.71
N LEU A 22 16.63 4.80 9.38
CA LEU A 22 17.68 5.83 9.48
C LEU A 22 18.08 6.12 10.94
N ALA A 23 17.13 6.15 11.87
CA ALA A 23 17.38 6.51 13.26
C ALA A 23 18.12 5.42 14.04
N PHE A 24 17.81 4.14 13.78
CA PHE A 24 18.40 3.01 14.51
C PHE A 24 19.53 2.32 13.77
N GLY A 25 19.72 2.63 12.48
CA GLY A 25 20.55 1.84 11.59
C GLY A 25 19.98 0.43 11.41
N SER A 26 20.58 -0.34 10.50
CA SER A 26 20.20 -1.73 10.27
C SER A 26 21.39 -2.47 9.69
N ASP A 27 21.61 -3.72 10.13
CA ASP A 27 22.58 -4.59 9.47
C ASP A 27 22.01 -5.13 8.15
N LEU A 28 22.88 -5.50 7.21
CA LEU A 28 22.52 -6.01 5.88
C LEU A 28 21.48 -7.13 5.90
N LEU A 29 21.64 -8.12 6.80
CA LEU A 29 20.70 -9.24 6.97
C LEU A 29 19.30 -8.78 7.40
N LYS A 30 19.21 -7.73 8.22
CA LYS A 30 17.93 -7.16 8.66
C LYS A 30 17.29 -6.34 7.55
N LEU A 31 18.07 -5.63 6.75
CA LEU A 31 17.57 -4.89 5.58
C LEU A 31 16.98 -5.85 4.54
N LYS A 32 17.70 -6.93 4.18
CA LYS A 32 17.22 -7.95 3.23
C LYS A 32 15.91 -8.59 3.70
N LYS A 33 15.81 -8.98 4.98
CA LYS A 33 14.56 -9.52 5.53
C LYS A 33 13.38 -8.53 5.48
N ARG A 34 13.65 -7.23 5.67
CA ARG A 34 12.62 -6.19 5.58
C ARG A 34 12.17 -5.97 4.13
N GLU A 35 13.09 -6.07 3.18
CA GLU A 35 12.83 -5.91 1.75
C GLU A 35 11.94 -7.05 1.22
N GLU A 36 12.28 -8.30 1.55
CA GLU A 36 11.44 -9.48 1.25
C GLU A 36 10.03 -9.32 1.84
N GLY A 37 9.92 -8.92 3.11
CA GLY A 37 8.63 -8.71 3.77
C GLY A 37 7.80 -7.59 3.13
N SER A 38 8.46 -6.51 2.73
CA SER A 38 7.81 -5.37 2.06
C SER A 38 7.29 -5.76 0.68
N SER A 39 8.07 -6.51 -0.11
CA SER A 39 7.67 -7.02 -1.43
C SER A 39 6.46 -7.98 -1.35
N VAL A 40 6.39 -8.83 -0.32
CA VAL A 40 5.22 -9.69 -0.08
C VAL A 40 3.97 -8.86 0.23
N ILE A 41 4.09 -7.81 1.05
CA ILE A 41 2.97 -6.92 1.39
C ILE A 41 2.47 -6.17 0.16
N GLU A 42 3.40 -5.65 -0.66
CA GLU A 42 3.09 -4.99 -1.94
C GLU A 42 2.27 -5.91 -2.86
N SER A 43 2.76 -7.14 -3.06
CA SER A 43 2.11 -8.15 -3.88
C SER A 43 0.71 -8.53 -3.36
N LEU A 44 0.56 -8.66 -2.03
CA LEU A 44 -0.71 -8.99 -1.42
C LEU A 44 -1.72 -7.83 -1.53
N ALA A 45 -1.26 -6.59 -1.38
CA ALA A 45 -2.10 -5.41 -1.47
C ALA A 45 -2.67 -5.23 -2.88
N ILE A 46 -1.84 -5.34 -3.92
CA ILE A 46 -2.30 -5.25 -5.30
C ILE A 46 -3.18 -6.45 -5.68
N PHE A 47 -2.88 -7.64 -5.17
CA PHE A 47 -3.72 -8.82 -5.38
C PHE A 47 -5.11 -8.64 -4.77
N ALA A 48 -5.20 -8.17 -3.52
CA ALA A 48 -6.48 -7.86 -2.87
C ALA A 48 -7.26 -6.76 -3.60
N PHE A 49 -6.58 -5.72 -4.09
CA PHE A 49 -7.16 -4.68 -4.93
C PHE A 49 -7.80 -5.26 -6.21
N LEU A 50 -7.11 -6.18 -6.88
CA LEU A 50 -7.64 -6.87 -8.06
C LEU A 50 -8.81 -7.79 -7.74
N ILE A 51 -8.77 -8.53 -6.61
CA ILE A 51 -9.90 -9.37 -6.17
C ILE A 51 -11.16 -8.53 -6.00
N LEU A 52 -11.06 -7.34 -5.38
CA LEU A 52 -12.20 -6.43 -5.26
C LEU A 52 -12.74 -5.99 -6.63
N GLY A 53 -11.86 -5.69 -7.58
CA GLY A 53 -12.25 -5.37 -8.95
C GLY A 53 -12.97 -6.53 -9.66
N VAL A 54 -12.48 -7.76 -9.46
CA VAL A 54 -13.07 -8.98 -10.01
C VAL A 54 -14.39 -9.34 -9.33
N MET A 55 -14.54 -9.10 -8.03
CA MET A 55 -15.80 -9.29 -7.30
C MET A 55 -16.94 -8.46 -7.93
N ALA A 56 -16.64 -7.29 -8.48
CA ALA A 56 -17.63 -6.47 -9.19
C ALA A 56 -18.22 -7.17 -10.43
N LEU A 57 -17.49 -8.12 -11.05
CA LEU A 57 -17.97 -8.91 -12.19
C LEU A 57 -18.97 -9.99 -11.77
N PHE A 58 -18.76 -10.61 -10.61
CA PHE A 58 -19.53 -11.78 -10.16
C PHE A 58 -20.68 -11.42 -9.21
N ILE A 59 -20.47 -10.46 -8.31
CA ILE A 59 -21.40 -10.10 -7.24
C ILE A 59 -22.04 -8.74 -7.51
N GLY A 60 -21.41 -7.92 -8.35
CA GLY A 60 -21.82 -6.57 -8.67
C GLY A 60 -22.56 -6.44 -9.99
N THR A 61 -22.13 -5.48 -10.79
CA THR A 61 -22.86 -5.02 -11.97
C THR A 61 -22.37 -5.65 -13.28
N HIS A 62 -21.59 -6.73 -13.20
CA HIS A 62 -20.90 -7.34 -14.36
C HIS A 62 -19.93 -6.41 -15.09
N VAL A 63 -19.49 -5.33 -14.41
CA VAL A 63 -18.52 -4.37 -14.94
C VAL A 63 -17.34 -4.33 -13.98
N PHE A 64 -16.14 -4.56 -14.50
CA PHE A 64 -14.91 -4.56 -13.73
C PHE A 64 -14.73 -3.21 -13.00
N PHE A 65 -14.34 -3.26 -11.73
CA PHE A 65 -14.20 -2.09 -10.84
C PHE A 65 -15.47 -1.29 -10.54
N ASN A 66 -16.65 -1.68 -11.03
CA ASN A 66 -17.84 -0.88 -10.71
C ASN A 66 -18.15 -0.92 -9.21
N ASN A 67 -18.74 0.16 -8.71
CA ASN A 67 -19.10 0.27 -7.30
C ASN A 67 -20.31 -0.63 -7.00
N PHE A 68 -20.05 -1.79 -6.42
CA PHE A 68 -21.07 -2.80 -6.13
C PHE A 68 -21.56 -2.80 -4.68
N LEU A 69 -20.91 -2.04 -3.78
CA LEU A 69 -21.37 -1.89 -2.40
C LEU A 69 -22.31 -0.69 -2.27
N PRO A 70 -23.30 -0.75 -1.35
CA PRO A 70 -24.24 0.35 -1.15
C PRO A 70 -23.53 1.67 -0.84
N ALA A 71 -23.86 2.71 -1.60
CA ALA A 71 -23.45 4.07 -1.25
C ALA A 71 -24.26 4.57 -0.05
N GLY A 72 -23.60 5.23 0.89
CA GLY A 72 -24.26 5.90 2.00
C GLY A 72 -24.56 7.36 1.68
N THR A 73 -24.93 8.13 2.70
CA THR A 73 -25.18 9.57 2.54
C THR A 73 -23.88 10.34 2.32
N VAL A 74 -23.82 11.16 1.28
CA VAL A 74 -22.68 12.04 1.00
C VAL A 74 -22.35 12.88 2.24
N GLY A 75 -21.07 12.94 2.61
CA GLY A 75 -20.61 13.62 3.82
C GLY A 75 -20.38 12.70 5.01
N ASN A 76 -20.94 11.48 5.01
CA ASN A 76 -20.65 10.48 6.02
C ASN A 76 -19.37 9.67 5.70
N LEU A 77 -18.79 9.03 6.72
CA LEU A 77 -17.58 8.23 6.56
C LEU A 77 -17.78 7.04 5.60
N ILE A 78 -18.87 6.29 5.79
CA ILE A 78 -19.27 5.18 4.92
C ILE A 78 -20.26 5.71 3.89
N SER A 79 -19.76 6.41 2.88
CA SER A 79 -20.58 7.04 1.82
C SER A 79 -20.23 6.58 0.41
N ALA A 80 -19.00 6.10 0.19
CA ALA A 80 -18.46 5.86 -1.15
C ALA A 80 -18.49 4.38 -1.61
N GLY A 81 -19.30 3.53 -0.97
CA GLY A 81 -19.40 2.10 -1.30
C GLY A 81 -18.05 1.38 -1.14
N VAL A 82 -17.52 0.79 -2.22
CA VAL A 82 -16.25 0.03 -2.21
C VAL A 82 -14.99 0.90 -2.25
N ILE A 83 -15.10 2.18 -2.61
CA ILE A 83 -13.97 3.11 -2.80
C ILE A 83 -13.05 3.25 -1.56
N PRO A 84 -13.56 3.25 -0.31
CA PRO A 84 -12.68 3.29 0.87
C PRO A 84 -11.78 2.05 0.98
N LEU A 85 -12.27 0.87 0.58
CA LEU A 85 -11.47 -0.36 0.58
C LEU A 85 -10.35 -0.27 -0.46
N TYR A 86 -10.65 0.21 -1.67
CA TYR A 86 -9.63 0.48 -2.67
C TYR A 86 -8.55 1.44 -2.16
N ASN A 87 -8.94 2.52 -1.47
CA ASN A 87 -7.98 3.47 -0.91
C ASN A 87 -7.07 2.86 0.16
N ILE A 88 -7.59 1.92 0.98
CA ILE A 88 -6.78 1.21 1.98
C ILE A 88 -5.71 0.38 1.27
N PHE A 89 -6.09 -0.44 0.28
CA PHE A 89 -5.13 -1.30 -0.43
C PHE A 89 -4.11 -0.50 -1.23
N VAL A 90 -4.53 0.58 -1.89
CA VAL A 90 -3.60 1.52 -2.55
C VAL A 90 -2.63 2.14 -1.53
N GLY A 91 -3.09 2.51 -0.34
CA GLY A 91 -2.20 3.06 0.69
C GLY A 91 -1.17 2.06 1.20
N ILE A 92 -1.56 0.80 1.36
CA ILE A 92 -0.64 -0.28 1.75
C ILE A 92 0.36 -0.55 0.63
N GLU A 93 -0.10 -0.66 -0.61
CA GLU A 93 0.75 -0.89 -1.79
C GLU A 93 1.78 0.23 -1.97
N VAL A 94 1.36 1.50 -1.99
CA VAL A 94 2.28 2.64 -2.12
C VAL A 94 3.27 2.69 -0.96
N GLY A 95 2.80 2.43 0.27
CA GLY A 95 3.65 2.42 1.46
C GLY A 95 4.73 1.33 1.39
N ALA A 96 4.34 0.12 0.98
CA ALA A 96 5.26 -1.00 0.81
C ALA A 96 6.24 -0.75 -0.35
N ALA A 97 5.76 -0.36 -1.52
CA ALA A 97 6.61 -0.14 -2.71
C ALA A 97 7.69 0.93 -2.45
N LEU A 98 7.33 2.08 -1.87
CA LEU A 98 8.29 3.14 -1.55
C LEU A 98 9.32 2.69 -0.51
N PHE A 99 8.89 1.89 0.48
CA PHE A 99 9.80 1.36 1.48
C PHE A 99 10.74 0.28 0.90
N THR A 100 10.22 -0.60 0.04
CA THR A 100 11.01 -1.60 -0.71
C THR A 100 12.10 -0.91 -1.55
N ILE A 101 11.75 0.14 -2.30
CA ILE A 101 12.72 0.91 -3.11
C ILE A 101 13.82 1.51 -2.21
N PHE A 102 13.45 2.10 -1.08
CA PHE A 102 14.42 2.64 -0.14
C PHE A 102 15.37 1.56 0.41
N LEU A 103 14.82 0.40 0.80
CA LEU A 103 15.62 -0.71 1.31
C LEU A 103 16.58 -1.24 0.25
N ALA A 104 16.15 -1.39 -1.00
CA ALA A 104 16.99 -1.81 -2.11
C ALA A 104 18.20 -0.87 -2.30
N LEU A 105 17.95 0.46 -2.23
CA LEU A 105 19.03 1.46 -2.30
C LEU A 105 19.96 1.42 -1.09
N ALA A 106 19.42 1.19 0.11
CA ALA A 106 20.20 1.08 1.33
C ALA A 106 21.11 -0.16 1.31
N ILE A 107 20.58 -1.31 0.87
CA ILE A 107 21.32 -2.56 0.69
C ILE A 107 22.44 -2.37 -0.32
N TYR A 108 22.14 -1.80 -1.50
CA TYR A 108 23.15 -1.52 -2.52
C TYR A 108 24.28 -0.64 -2.00
N LYS A 109 23.95 0.38 -1.20
CA LYS A 109 24.97 1.23 -0.56
C LYS A 109 25.87 0.44 0.39
N GLU A 110 25.32 -0.45 1.22
CA GLU A 110 26.11 -1.29 2.11
C GLU A 110 27.03 -2.25 1.35
N GLU A 111 26.51 -2.91 0.30
CA GLU A 111 27.28 -3.87 -0.51
C GLU A 111 28.44 -3.22 -1.31
N VAL A 112 28.34 -1.94 -1.66
CA VAL A 112 29.40 -1.22 -2.41
C VAL A 112 30.47 -0.61 -1.49
N ILE A 113 30.15 -0.38 -0.21
CA ILE A 113 31.07 0.23 0.76
C ILE A 113 31.92 -0.83 1.48
N GLU A 114 31.48 -2.09 1.53
CA GLU A 114 32.32 -3.26 1.86
C GLU A 114 33.24 -3.68 0.71
#